data_AF-A0A1W9XC95-F1
#
_entry.id   AF-A0A1W9XC95-F1
#
_cell.length_a   1.000
_cell.length_b   1.000
_cell.length_c   1.000
_cell.angle_alpha   90.00
_cell.angle_beta   90.00
_cell.angle_gamma   90.00
#
_symmetry.space_group_name_H-M   'P 1'
#
loop_
_entity.id
_entity.type
_entity.pdbx_description
1 polymer ?
#
loop_
_entity_poly.entity_id
_entity_poly.type
_entity_poly.pdbx_seq_one_letter_code
_entity_poly.pdbx_strand_id
1 'polypeptide(L)'
;MGINYKFRKAEEIIRESDPDDLKKLRGICQEIQIAEEDLLRASEELMKKCRDGCEGLCCRNIHLDGIITLSDFVYILIVESQIKEKARKCLKKESLFSSDCIFLKNGKGPCLFPVNSRPEKCIVTFCADETPIRKEIRRLASNFDKLSRFILLRKPRVLKKMLLKMIRV
;
A
#
# COMPACT_ATOMS: atom_id res chain seq x y z
N MET A 1 7.09 7.34 -12.27
CA MET A 1 6.10 8.33 -11.78
C MET A 1 6.21 8.32 -10.28
N GLY A 2 6.70 9.39 -9.64
CA GLY A 2 7.09 9.36 -8.23
C GLY A 2 5.95 9.03 -7.25
N ILE A 3 6.33 8.68 -6.03
CA ILE A 3 5.43 8.24 -4.96
C ILE A 3 4.35 9.29 -4.62
N ASN A 4 4.72 10.57 -4.65
CA ASN A 4 3.79 11.70 -4.49
C ASN A 4 2.66 11.70 -5.53
N TYR A 5 2.98 11.38 -6.80
CA TYR A 5 1.97 11.27 -7.86
C TYR A 5 1.02 10.11 -7.58
N LYS A 6 1.53 8.94 -7.17
CA LYS A 6 0.71 7.77 -6.85
C LYS A 6 -0.24 8.04 -5.68
N PHE A 7 0.24 8.70 -4.63
CA PHE A 7 -0.58 9.07 -3.47
C PHE A 7 -1.73 9.99 -3.89
N ARG A 8 -1.42 11.11 -4.57
CA ARG A 8 -2.44 12.04 -5.08
C ARG A 8 -3.45 11.32 -5.98
N LYS A 9 -2.97 10.42 -6.84
CA LYS A 9 -3.84 9.68 -7.74
C LYS A 9 -4.77 8.71 -7.02
N ALA A 10 -4.31 8.08 -5.94
CA ALA A 10 -5.16 7.24 -5.09
C ALA A 10 -6.26 8.07 -4.41
N GLU A 11 -5.93 9.25 -3.89
CA GLU A 11 -6.92 10.16 -3.31
C GLU A 11 -8.00 10.57 -4.33
N GLU A 12 -7.59 10.89 -5.57
CA GLU A 12 -8.51 11.20 -6.66
C GLU A 12 -9.43 10.03 -6.98
N ILE A 13 -8.89 8.82 -7.11
CA ILE A 13 -9.68 7.61 -7.40
C ILE A 13 -10.75 7.40 -6.34
N ILE A 14 -10.39 7.51 -5.05
CA ILE A 14 -11.34 7.29 -3.96
C ILE A 14 -12.41 8.39 -3.95
N ARG A 15 -12.03 9.66 -4.16
CA ARG A 15 -12.97 10.79 -4.17
C ARG A 15 -13.98 10.73 -5.31
N GLU A 16 -13.57 10.30 -6.50
CA GLU A 16 -14.42 10.30 -7.70
C GLU A 16 -15.16 8.96 -7.92
N SER A 17 -14.87 7.94 -7.09
CA SER A 17 -15.61 6.68 -7.08
C SER A 17 -17.05 6.92 -6.64
N ASP A 18 -18.00 6.28 -7.33
CA ASP A 18 -19.39 6.26 -6.88
C ASP A 18 -19.59 5.27 -5.71
N PRO A 19 -20.74 5.32 -5.00
CA PRO A 19 -20.99 4.46 -3.85
C PRO A 19 -20.88 2.96 -4.14
N ASP A 20 -21.27 2.52 -5.34
CA ASP A 20 -21.20 1.10 -5.73
C ASP A 20 -19.75 0.65 -5.95
N ASP A 21 -18.95 1.47 -6.63
CA ASP A 21 -17.52 1.22 -6.80
C ASP A 21 -16.79 1.28 -5.45
N LEU A 22 -17.14 2.19 -4.55
CA LEU A 22 -16.59 2.23 -3.18
C LEU A 22 -16.95 0.98 -2.38
N LYS A 23 -18.18 0.47 -2.50
CA LYS A 23 -18.61 -0.79 -1.86
C LYS A 23 -17.78 -1.97 -2.37
N LYS A 24 -17.56 -2.05 -3.68
CA LYS A 24 -16.72 -3.10 -4.30
C LYS A 24 -15.26 -2.99 -3.89
N LEU A 25 -14.70 -1.78 -3.87
CA LEU A 25 -13.34 -1.53 -3.40
C LEU A 25 -13.16 -1.99 -1.95
N ARG A 26 -14.10 -1.64 -1.05
CA ARG A 26 -14.09 -2.11 0.34
C ARG A 26 -14.11 -3.63 0.43
N GLY A 27 -14.92 -4.32 -0.37
CA GLY A 27 -14.94 -5.78 -0.42
C GLY A 27 -13.59 -6.38 -0.84
N ILE A 28 -12.94 -5.81 -1.86
CA ILE A 28 -11.59 -6.24 -2.27
C ILE A 28 -10.57 -5.98 -1.15
N CYS A 29 -10.64 -4.82 -0.50
CA CYS A 29 -9.74 -4.50 0.62
C CYS A 29 -9.94 -5.45 1.80
N GLN A 30 -11.17 -5.88 2.10
CA GLN A 30 -11.43 -6.89 3.13
C GLN A 30 -10.80 -8.25 2.78
N GLU A 31 -10.89 -8.68 1.52
CA GLU A 31 -10.21 -9.91 1.06
C GLU A 31 -8.67 -9.80 1.21
N ILE A 32 -8.10 -8.61 0.98
CA ILE A 32 -6.68 -8.33 1.22
C ILE A 32 -6.36 -8.43 2.70
N GLN A 33 -7.13 -7.79 3.59
CA GLN A 33 -6.90 -7.86 5.04
C GLN A 33 -6.94 -9.29 5.57
N ILE A 34 -7.89 -10.10 5.12
CA ILE A 34 -7.98 -11.53 5.50
C ILE A 34 -6.73 -12.29 5.03
N ALA A 35 -6.28 -12.06 3.80
CA ALA A 35 -5.07 -12.70 3.28
C ALA A 35 -3.79 -12.21 3.99
N GLU A 36 -3.74 -10.94 4.40
CA GLU A 36 -2.65 -10.35 5.19
C GLU A 36 -2.61 -10.99 6.59
N GLU A 37 -3.74 -11.14 7.27
CA GLU A 37 -3.84 -11.83 8.56
C GLU A 37 -3.42 -13.30 8.47
N ASP A 38 -3.87 -14.02 7.44
CA ASP A 38 -3.48 -15.41 7.22
C ASP A 38 -1.97 -15.55 6.97
N LEU A 39 -1.38 -14.65 6.17
CA LEU A 39 0.06 -14.61 5.92
C LEU A 39 0.85 -14.27 7.20
N LEU A 40 0.40 -13.27 7.97
CA LEU A 40 1.04 -12.89 9.23
C LEU A 40 1.01 -14.04 10.24
N ARG A 41 -0.09 -14.79 10.32
CA ARG A 41 -0.21 -15.98 11.17
C ARG A 41 0.72 -17.10 10.70
N ALA A 42 0.77 -17.37 9.40
CA ALA A 42 1.62 -18.42 8.83
C ALA A 42 3.11 -18.08 8.90
N SER A 43 3.45 -16.79 8.90
CA SER A 43 4.83 -16.30 8.87
C SER A 43 5.37 -15.86 10.23
N GLU A 44 4.63 -16.04 11.33
CA GLU A 44 4.99 -15.50 12.65
C GLU A 44 6.43 -15.85 13.06
N GLU A 45 6.83 -17.11 12.92
CA GLU A 45 8.19 -17.57 13.24
C GLU A 45 9.25 -17.01 12.28
N LEU A 46 8.92 -16.90 11.00
CA LEU A 46 9.81 -16.32 9.98
C LEU A 46 10.00 -14.81 10.20
N MET A 47 8.92 -14.10 10.54
CA MET A 47 8.95 -12.69 10.90
C MET A 47 9.73 -12.45 12.17
N LYS A 48 9.64 -13.34 13.17
CA LYS A 48 10.45 -13.24 14.39
C LYS A 48 11.94 -13.31 14.05
N LYS A 49 12.36 -14.31 13.26
CA LYS A 49 13.75 -14.45 12.80
C LYS A 49 14.23 -13.24 11.98
N CYS A 50 13.40 -12.75 11.06
CA CYS A 50 13.74 -11.58 10.24
C CYS A 50 13.76 -10.29 11.09
N ARG A 51 12.88 -10.10 12.09
CA ARG A 51 12.99 -8.94 13.02
C ARG A 51 14.25 -8.99 13.88
N ASP A 52 14.54 -10.14 14.46
CA ASP A 52 15.69 -10.32 15.35
C ASP A 52 17.02 -10.25 14.58
N GLY A 53 17.04 -10.68 13.31
CA GLY A 53 18.23 -10.67 12.47
C GLY A 53 18.43 -9.46 11.55
N CYS A 54 17.36 -8.71 11.22
CA CYS A 54 17.42 -7.64 10.22
C CYS A 54 17.79 -6.26 10.81
N GLU A 55 17.64 -6.01 12.12
CA GLU A 55 17.96 -4.72 12.77
C GLU A 55 17.43 -3.45 12.04
N GLY A 56 16.33 -3.60 11.29
CA GLY A 56 15.75 -2.52 10.47
C GLY A 56 16.39 -2.29 9.10
N LEU A 57 17.28 -3.18 8.63
CA LEU A 57 17.91 -3.12 7.29
C LEU A 57 16.88 -3.18 6.15
N CYS A 58 15.75 -3.86 6.33
CA CYS A 58 14.67 -3.93 5.34
C CYS A 58 14.01 -2.58 5.03
N CYS A 59 14.25 -1.56 5.85
CA CYS A 59 13.73 -0.21 5.67
C CYS A 59 14.81 0.84 5.33
N ARG A 60 16.08 0.42 5.20
CA ARG A 60 17.20 1.30 4.81
C ARG A 60 17.47 1.23 3.31
N ASN A 61 17.91 2.34 2.74
CA ASN A 61 18.22 2.53 1.32
C ASN A 61 17.09 2.09 0.38
N ILE A 62 15.83 2.32 0.77
CA ILE A 62 14.69 1.85 -0.01
C ILE A 62 14.19 2.90 -1.01
N HIS A 63 14.08 2.50 -2.27
CA HIS A 63 13.37 3.29 -3.28
C HIS A 63 11.87 3.05 -3.15
N LEU A 64 11.21 3.89 -2.35
CA LEU A 64 9.78 3.80 -2.06
C LEU A 64 8.91 3.79 -3.34
N ASP A 65 9.34 4.47 -4.42
CA ASP A 65 8.62 4.42 -5.69
C ASP A 65 8.63 3.03 -6.35
N GLY A 66 9.64 2.20 -6.08
CA GLY A 66 9.68 0.81 -6.53
C GLY A 66 8.89 -0.14 -5.63
N ILE A 67 8.61 0.28 -4.39
CA ILE A 67 7.99 -0.56 -3.36
C ILE A 67 6.49 -0.31 -3.26
N ILE A 68 6.09 0.96 -3.25
CA ILE A 68 4.70 1.36 -3.03
C ILE A 68 4.06 1.70 -4.38
N THR A 69 3.04 0.93 -4.73
CA THR A 69 2.25 1.08 -5.94
C THR A 69 1.06 2.02 -5.72
N LEU A 70 0.35 2.32 -6.81
CA LEU A 70 -0.93 3.04 -6.73
C LEU A 70 -1.98 2.24 -5.94
N SER A 71 -2.02 0.92 -6.17
CA SER A 71 -2.99 0.02 -5.54
C SER A 71 -2.76 -0.05 -4.03
N ASP A 72 -1.50 -0.02 -3.58
CA ASP A 72 -1.17 0.07 -2.15
C ASP A 72 -1.77 1.32 -1.50
N PHE A 73 -1.63 2.48 -2.13
CA PHE A 73 -2.23 3.69 -1.57
C PHE A 73 -3.76 3.67 -1.60
N VAL A 74 -4.38 3.09 -2.63
CA VAL A 74 -5.85 2.94 -2.65
C VAL A 74 -6.29 2.03 -1.50
N TYR A 75 -5.62 0.89 -1.30
CA TYR A 75 -5.88 -0.03 -0.19
C TYR A 75 -5.74 0.68 1.16
N ILE A 76 -4.59 1.28 1.43
CA ILE A 76 -4.28 1.94 2.70
C ILE A 76 -5.25 3.09 2.99
N LEU A 77 -5.59 3.91 2.00
CA LEU A 77 -6.50 5.03 2.21
C LEU A 77 -7.96 4.61 2.44
N ILE A 78 -8.36 3.42 1.95
CA ILE A 78 -9.69 2.87 2.20
C ILE A 78 -9.78 2.24 3.59
N VAL A 79 -8.77 1.47 3.98
CA VAL A 79 -8.74 0.75 5.25
C VAL A 79 -8.40 1.70 6.41
N GLU A 80 -7.45 2.61 6.21
CA GLU A 80 -6.88 3.46 7.25
C GLU A 80 -6.98 4.95 6.88
N SER A 81 -8.21 5.43 6.67
CA SER A 81 -8.48 6.79 6.20
C SER A 81 -7.82 7.90 7.05
N GLN A 82 -7.62 7.66 8.35
CA GLN A 82 -6.96 8.56 9.29
C GLN A 82 -5.44 8.71 9.07
N ILE A 83 -4.81 7.81 8.32
CA ILE A 83 -3.37 7.89 7.97
C ILE A 83 -3.13 8.95 6.89
N LYS A 84 -4.14 9.29 6.11
CA LYS A 84 -4.08 10.21 4.97
C LYS A 84 -3.26 11.48 5.24
N GLU A 85 -3.62 12.23 6.29
CA GLU A 85 -2.95 13.50 6.60
C GLU A 85 -1.52 13.30 7.12
N LYS A 86 -1.25 12.20 7.83
CA LYS A 86 0.11 11.87 8.28
C LYS A 86 0.99 11.45 7.10
N ALA A 87 0.48 10.60 6.21
CA ALA A 87 1.19 10.17 5.00
C ALA A 87 1.48 11.36 4.07
N ARG A 88 0.52 12.27 3.89
CA ARG A 88 0.73 13.52 3.14
C ARG A 88 1.84 14.39 3.74
N LYS A 89 1.91 14.51 5.06
CA LYS A 89 3.00 15.24 5.74
C LYS A 89 4.36 14.57 5.53
N CYS A 90 4.43 13.23 5.56
CA CYS A 90 5.66 12.50 5.26
C CYS A 90 6.10 12.70 3.81
N LEU A 91 5.18 12.62 2.85
CA LEU A 91 5.46 12.79 1.42
C LEU A 91 5.93 14.20 1.04
N LYS A 92 5.52 15.23 1.79
CA LYS A 92 6.05 16.60 1.64
C LYS A 92 7.52 16.74 2.05
N LYS A 93 8.03 15.82 2.86
CA LYS A 93 9.43 15.79 3.32
C LYS A 93 10.33 14.93 2.44
N GLU A 94 9.82 14.44 1.30
CA GLU A 94 10.62 13.66 0.35
C GLU A 94 11.77 14.54 -0.16
N SER A 95 12.95 14.38 0.44
CA SER A 95 14.20 14.88 -0.13
C SER A 95 14.59 13.93 -1.26
N LEU A 96 15.22 14.47 -2.31
CA LEU A 96 15.70 13.70 -3.46
C LEU A 96 16.71 12.60 -3.09
N PHE A 97 17.17 12.53 -1.82
CA PHE A 97 18.25 11.68 -1.34
C PHE A 97 18.01 11.05 0.05
N SER A 98 16.75 10.89 0.49
CA SER A 98 16.46 10.17 1.74
C SER A 98 16.71 8.68 1.54
N SER A 99 17.80 8.15 2.10
CA SER A 99 18.11 6.72 2.12
C SER A 99 17.10 5.92 2.97
N ASP A 100 16.51 6.51 3.99
CA ASP A 100 15.59 5.78 4.89
C ASP A 100 14.11 5.99 4.53
N CYS A 101 13.28 5.00 4.88
CA CYS A 101 11.83 5.05 4.66
C CYS A 101 11.16 6.27 5.33
N ILE A 102 10.57 7.16 4.54
CA ILE A 102 9.90 8.40 5.00
C ILE A 102 8.66 8.15 5.89
N PHE A 103 8.17 6.90 5.93
CA PHE A 103 7.04 6.50 6.75
C PHE A 103 7.47 5.97 8.13
N LEU A 104 8.77 5.87 8.42
CA LEU A 104 9.25 5.56 9.78
C LEU A 104 9.29 6.82 10.63
N LYS A 105 8.88 6.71 11.90
CA LYS A 105 9.07 7.79 12.87
C LYS A 105 10.57 8.05 13.06
N ASN A 106 11.05 9.25 12.69
CA ASN A 106 12.47 9.64 12.76
C ASN A 106 13.42 8.71 11.97
N GLY A 107 12.97 8.08 10.89
CA GLY A 107 13.81 7.21 10.03
C GLY A 107 14.21 5.84 10.63
N LYS A 108 13.91 5.59 11.92
CA LYS A 108 14.24 4.32 12.61
C LYS A 108 13.11 3.75 13.47
N GLY A 109 12.14 4.58 13.85
CA GLY A 109 11.04 4.21 14.75
C GLY A 109 9.92 3.43 14.06
N PRO A 110 8.77 3.23 14.74
CA PRO A 110 7.68 2.44 14.19
C PRO A 110 7.18 3.01 12.86
N CYS A 111 6.77 2.11 11.96
CA CYS A 111 6.15 2.47 10.71
C CYS A 111 4.81 3.19 10.94
N LEU A 112 4.54 4.19 10.11
CA LEU A 112 3.25 4.88 10.08
C LEU A 112 2.09 3.93 9.74
N PHE A 113 2.36 2.94 8.90
CA PHE A 113 1.37 1.93 8.50
C PHE A 113 1.23 0.86 9.60
N PRO A 114 -0.01 0.57 10.06
CA PRO A 114 -0.31 -0.53 10.97
C PRO A 114 0.25 -1.86 10.47
N VAL A 115 0.44 -2.82 11.37
CA VAL A 115 1.01 -4.14 11.01
C VAL A 115 0.12 -4.91 10.03
N ASN A 116 -1.19 -4.68 10.11
CA ASN A 116 -2.26 -5.33 9.35
C ASN A 116 -2.81 -4.49 8.18
N SER A 117 -2.08 -3.43 7.80
CA SER A 117 -2.48 -2.51 6.74
C SER A 117 -1.24 -1.92 6.07
N ARG A 118 -0.38 -2.77 5.48
CA ARG A 118 0.87 -2.36 4.83
C ARG A 118 0.84 -2.46 3.30
N PRO A 119 1.76 -1.80 2.59
CA PRO A 119 1.97 -2.06 1.16
C PRO A 119 2.34 -3.54 0.91
N GLU A 120 1.87 -4.10 -0.19
CA GLU A 120 2.07 -5.51 -0.58
C GLU A 120 3.53 -5.95 -0.41
N LYS A 121 4.45 -5.22 -1.05
CA LYS A 121 5.89 -5.52 -1.01
C LYS A 121 6.50 -5.41 0.38
N CYS A 122 5.91 -4.61 1.28
CA CYS A 122 6.35 -4.55 2.67
C CYS A 122 5.89 -5.75 3.51
N ILE A 123 4.90 -6.51 3.03
CA ILE A 123 4.36 -7.70 3.71
C ILE A 123 5.00 -8.97 3.17
N VAL A 124 5.20 -9.06 1.84
CA VAL A 124 5.68 -10.29 1.18
C VAL A 124 7.20 -10.40 1.07
N THR A 125 7.96 -9.38 1.50
CA THR A 125 9.42 -9.44 1.46
C THR A 125 9.95 -10.03 2.77
N PHE A 126 10.49 -11.25 2.71
CA PHE A 126 11.11 -11.91 3.87
C PHE A 126 12.62 -12.08 3.68
N CYS A 127 13.35 -12.09 4.81
CA CYS A 127 14.78 -12.37 4.83
C CYS A 127 15.11 -13.88 4.74
N ALA A 128 14.10 -14.75 4.86
CA ALA A 128 14.22 -16.18 5.11
C ALA A 128 13.53 -17.00 4.00
N ASP A 129 13.69 -18.32 4.01
CA ASP A 129 13.02 -19.20 3.03
C ASP A 129 11.49 -19.06 3.10
N GLU A 130 10.91 -18.61 1.98
CA GLU A 130 9.49 -18.33 1.82
C GLU A 130 8.69 -19.57 1.37
N THR A 131 9.35 -20.69 1.08
CA THR A 131 8.70 -21.93 0.64
C THR A 131 7.53 -22.35 1.53
N PRO A 132 7.60 -22.26 2.88
CA PRO A 132 6.50 -22.64 3.77
C PRO A 132 5.25 -21.75 3.66
N ILE A 133 5.41 -20.50 3.24
CA ILE A 133 4.35 -19.46 3.21
C ILE A 133 3.99 -19.01 1.78
N ARG A 134 4.50 -19.72 0.78
CA ARG A 134 4.37 -19.34 -0.64
C ARG A 134 2.92 -19.28 -1.11
N LYS A 135 2.05 -20.11 -0.52
CA LYS A 135 0.62 -20.14 -0.87
C LYS A 135 -0.07 -18.85 -0.40
N GLU A 136 0.24 -18.41 0.81
CA GLU A 136 -0.28 -17.21 1.45
C GLU A 136 0.21 -15.96 0.71
N ILE A 137 1.51 -15.92 0.36
CA ILE A 137 2.09 -14.86 -0.48
C ILE A 137 1.35 -14.75 -1.82
N ARG A 138 1.14 -15.87 -2.52
CA ARG A 138 0.42 -15.87 -3.81
C ARG A 138 -1.03 -15.41 -3.67
N ARG A 139 -1.70 -15.82 -2.59
CA ARG A 139 -3.09 -15.40 -2.32
C ARG A 139 -3.17 -13.90 -2.09
N LEU A 140 -2.27 -13.34 -1.28
CA LEU A 140 -2.19 -11.90 -1.05
C LEU A 140 -1.91 -11.15 -2.37
N ALA A 141 -0.92 -11.59 -3.14
CA ALA A 141 -0.57 -11.00 -4.43
C ALA A 141 -1.74 -11.05 -5.42
N SER A 142 -2.47 -12.17 -5.49
CA SER A 142 -3.65 -12.29 -6.33
C SER A 142 -4.76 -11.29 -5.96
N ASN A 143 -4.90 -10.95 -4.67
CA ASN A 143 -5.88 -9.96 -4.23
C ASN A 143 -5.44 -8.52 -4.56
N PHE A 144 -4.14 -8.22 -4.46
CA PHE A 144 -3.57 -6.95 -4.95
C PHE A 144 -3.68 -6.81 -6.48
N ASP A 145 -3.52 -7.91 -7.22
CA ASP A 145 -3.79 -7.97 -8.66
C ASP A 145 -5.26 -7.68 -8.98
N LYS A 146 -6.19 -8.27 -8.22
CA LYS A 146 -7.63 -7.99 -8.34
C LYS A 146 -7.94 -6.51 -8.10
N LEU A 147 -7.33 -5.90 -7.08
CA LEU A 147 -7.45 -4.46 -6.81
C LEU A 147 -6.90 -3.63 -7.96
N SER A 148 -5.70 -3.97 -8.44
CA SER A 148 -5.04 -3.28 -9.55
C SER A 148 -5.87 -3.33 -10.84
N ARG A 149 -6.44 -4.49 -11.17
CA ARG A 149 -7.36 -4.66 -12.31
C ARG A 149 -8.63 -3.84 -12.12
N PHE A 150 -9.22 -3.85 -10.94
CA PHE A 150 -10.41 -3.05 -10.65
C PHE A 150 -10.14 -1.56 -10.87
N ILE A 151 -9.04 -1.03 -10.34
CA ILE A 151 -8.62 0.36 -10.53
C ILE A 151 -8.41 0.67 -12.03
N LEU A 152 -7.69 -0.21 -12.75
CA LEU A 152 -7.39 -0.04 -14.16
C LEU A 152 -8.67 0.03 -15.03
N LEU A 153 -9.62 -0.86 -14.78
CA LEU A 153 -10.88 -0.92 -15.53
C LEU A 153 -11.78 0.31 -15.28
N ARG A 154 -11.64 0.94 -14.12
CA ARG A 154 -12.43 2.13 -13.75
C ARG A 154 -11.75 3.46 -14.09
N LYS A 155 -10.43 3.47 -14.35
CA LYS A 155 -9.67 4.66 -14.79
C LYS A 155 -10.37 5.48 -15.88
N PRO A 156 -10.92 4.90 -16.97
CA PRO A 156 -11.57 5.69 -18.02
C PRO A 156 -12.79 6.46 -17.52
N ARG A 157 -13.60 5.87 -16.61
CA ARG A 157 -14.81 6.49 -16.07
C ARG A 157 -14.47 7.62 -15.09
N VAL A 158 -13.48 7.39 -14.23
CA VAL A 158 -12.96 8.40 -13.30
C VAL A 158 -12.35 9.57 -14.07
N LEU A 159 -11.50 9.31 -15.07
CA LEU A 159 -10.91 10.34 -15.94
C LEU A 159 -11.97 11.12 -16.72
N LYS A 160 -13.01 10.46 -17.24
CA LYS A 160 -14.11 11.14 -17.94
C LYS A 160 -14.90 12.07 -17.02
N LYS A 161 -15.23 11.64 -15.79
CA LYS A 161 -15.86 12.51 -14.78
C LYS A 161 -14.97 13.71 -14.41
N MET A 162 -13.66 13.52 -14.32
CA MET A 162 -12.70 14.59 -14.05
C MET A 162 -12.65 15.61 -15.19
N LEU A 163 -12.53 15.15 -16.44
CA LEU A 163 -12.49 16.03 -17.62
C LEU A 163 -13.81 16.82 -17.77
N LEU A 164 -14.96 16.18 -17.52
CA LEU A 164 -16.26 16.85 -17.54
C LEU A 164 -16.40 17.95 -16.47
N LYS A 165 -15.73 17.81 -15.32
CA LYS A 165 -15.69 18.87 -14.29
C LYS A 165 -14.77 20.03 -14.70
N MET A 166 -13.62 19.76 -15.33
CA MET A 166 -12.71 20.80 -15.80
C MET A 166 -13.28 21.67 -16.94
N ILE A 167 -14.19 21.13 -17.74
CA ILE A 167 -14.86 21.88 -18.83
C ILE A 167 -16.02 22.75 -18.29
N ARG A 168 -16.48 22.50 -17.05
CA ARG A 168 -17.58 23.23 -16.40
C ARG A 168 -17.14 24.34 -15.44
N VAL A 169 -15.82 24.57 -15.32
CA VAL A 169 -15.22 25.68 -14.56
C VAL A 169 -14.67 26.69 -15.57
#